data_AF-A0A6G3SNE3-F1
#
_entry.id   AF-A0A6G3SNE3-F1
#
_cell.length_a   1.000
_cell.length_b   1.000
_cell.length_c   1.000
_cell.angle_alpha   90.00
_cell.angle_beta   90.00
_cell.angle_gamma   90.00
#
_symmetry.space_group_name_H-M   'P 1'
#
loop_
_entity.id
_entity.type
_entity.pdbx_description
1 polymer ?
#
loop_
_entity_poly.entity_id
_entity_poly.type
_entity_poly.pdbx_seq_one_letter_code
_entity_poly.pdbx_strand_id
1 'polypeptide(L)'
;MPLPDTERAKVVKAWISGGRGAKSAAAEALIGSDSEIQTFLAETLPKQSVQDNRVAIISCLDRAGKGLRREAVAALDNGDAAIAEFLKNGFKPAILEDLRVATAIVSATGDRAVQREATAALNADTQPALIAFLTDAQYDARLEDARVQVTAMMTQSGPEVRKYADRALSGTASDVEWFIETGQHIARARDQESAKIEELVAVVEREGKRAERQTNLAVEASERAQTAALKAKEAAEKAASEAAAAKEDVQKSGAAARKAASAAKGAADAARNAINASNAAVSASRRASWAAT
;
A
#
# COMPACT_ATOMS: atom_id res chain seq x y z
N MET A 1 0.34 27.23 52.19
CA MET A 1 0.12 28.29 53.19
C MET A 1 0.50 29.62 52.54
N PRO A 2 -0.36 30.65 52.55
CA PRO A 2 0.01 31.96 51.99
C PRO A 2 1.14 32.56 52.81
N LEU A 3 2.13 33.16 52.13
CA LEU A 3 3.22 33.86 52.79
C LEU A 3 2.66 35.13 53.48
N PRO A 4 3.16 35.49 54.69
CA PRO A 4 2.75 36.72 55.37
C PRO A 4 3.18 37.97 54.58
N ASP A 5 2.51 39.11 54.76
CA ASP A 5 2.91 40.36 54.10
C ASP A 5 4.08 41.03 54.85
N THR A 6 5.27 40.45 54.72
CA THR A 6 6.53 40.98 55.28
C THR A 6 7.57 41.12 54.19
N GLU A 7 8.58 41.99 54.41
CA GLU A 7 9.70 42.14 53.47
C GLU A 7 10.42 40.82 53.25
N ARG A 8 10.71 40.08 54.32
CA ARG A 8 11.32 38.75 54.25
C ARG A 8 10.48 37.77 53.43
N ALA A 9 9.16 37.80 53.55
CA ALA A 9 8.27 36.98 52.72
C ALA A 9 8.28 37.37 51.23
N LYS A 10 8.46 38.66 50.89
CA LYS A 10 8.66 39.11 49.50
C LYS A 10 9.98 38.57 48.92
N VAL A 11 11.05 38.51 49.73
CA VAL A 11 12.32 37.87 49.33
C VAL A 11 12.13 36.35 49.13
N VAL A 12 11.43 35.67 50.03
CA VAL A 12 11.08 34.24 49.86
C VAL A 12 10.29 34.01 48.58
N LYS A 13 9.35 34.90 48.24
CA LYS A 13 8.62 34.82 46.96
C LYS A 13 9.56 34.90 45.76
N ALA A 14 10.49 35.86 45.76
CA ALA A 14 11.51 35.97 44.71
C ALA A 14 12.41 34.73 44.63
N TRP A 15 12.77 34.13 45.77
CA TRP A 15 13.53 32.88 45.83
C TRP A 15 12.77 31.67 45.27
N ILE A 16 11.44 31.62 45.41
CA ILE A 16 10.63 30.51 44.91
C ILE A 16 10.30 30.68 43.42
N SER A 17 9.88 31.88 43.01
CA SER A 17 9.30 32.12 41.68
C SER A 17 10.14 32.99 40.74
N GLY A 18 11.25 33.56 41.20
CA GLY A 18 12.13 34.40 40.38
C GLY A 18 12.89 33.62 39.31
N GLY A 19 13.51 34.35 38.39
CA GLY A 19 14.51 33.79 37.48
C GLY A 19 15.79 33.41 38.21
N ARG A 20 16.76 32.86 37.48
CA ARG A 20 17.96 32.26 38.09
C ARG A 20 18.76 33.29 38.90
N GLY A 21 18.93 34.50 38.38
CA GLY A 21 19.62 35.60 39.04
C GLY A 21 18.87 36.10 40.28
N ALA A 22 17.56 36.31 40.16
CA ALA A 22 16.71 36.76 41.27
C ALA A 22 16.67 35.72 42.40
N LYS A 23 16.66 34.43 42.08
CA LYS A 23 16.70 33.34 43.07
C LYS A 23 18.02 33.30 43.84
N SER A 24 19.15 33.41 43.13
CA SER A 24 20.47 33.42 43.77
C SER A 24 20.61 34.59 44.73
N ALA A 25 20.27 35.80 44.26
CA ALA A 25 20.34 37.00 45.07
C ALA A 25 19.35 37.00 46.25
N ALA A 26 18.18 36.38 46.08
CA ALA A 26 17.22 36.23 47.18
C ALA A 26 17.74 35.28 48.26
N ALA A 27 18.43 34.20 47.89
CA ALA A 27 19.02 33.27 48.86
C ALA A 27 20.09 33.96 49.72
N GLU A 28 20.93 34.79 49.10
CA GLU A 28 21.94 35.62 49.79
C GLU A 28 21.28 36.62 50.74
N ALA A 29 20.23 37.32 50.31
CA ALA A 29 19.52 38.26 51.17
C ALA A 29 18.81 37.59 52.36
N LEU A 30 18.35 36.34 52.22
CA LEU A 30 17.63 35.62 53.29
C LEU A 30 18.53 35.18 54.45
N ILE A 31 19.80 34.90 54.17
CA ILE A 31 20.80 34.58 55.20
C ILE A 31 21.40 35.82 55.86
N GLY A 32 21.09 37.00 55.31
CA GLY A 32 21.56 38.30 55.77
C GLY A 32 20.67 38.99 56.81
N SER A 33 21.06 40.23 57.08
CA SER A 33 20.39 41.21 57.92
C SER A 33 19.15 41.81 57.25
N ASP A 34 18.30 42.47 58.03
CA ASP A 34 17.12 43.16 57.50
C ASP A 34 17.49 44.32 56.54
N SER A 35 18.68 44.92 56.71
CA SER A 35 19.21 45.88 55.73
C SER A 35 19.50 45.23 54.37
N GLU A 36 19.99 43.99 54.33
CA GLU A 36 20.25 43.27 53.07
C GLU A 36 18.94 42.84 52.41
N ILE A 37 17.91 42.53 53.19
CA ILE A 37 16.54 42.32 52.68
C ILE A 37 16.01 43.59 52.00
N GLN A 38 16.18 44.76 52.62
CA GLN A 38 15.74 46.03 52.04
C GLN A 38 16.51 46.38 50.77
N THR A 39 17.84 46.25 50.80
CA THR A 39 18.69 46.46 49.61
C THR A 39 18.32 45.50 48.48
N PHE A 40 18.06 44.23 48.81
CA PHE A 40 17.62 43.27 47.80
C PHE A 40 16.30 43.69 47.14
N LEU A 41 15.30 44.06 47.94
CA LEU A 41 13.99 44.43 47.42
C LEU A 41 14.03 45.73 46.60
N ALA A 42 14.78 46.73 47.07
CA ALA A 42 14.84 48.06 46.45
C ALA A 42 15.75 48.10 45.22
N GLU A 43 16.86 47.36 45.22
CA GLU A 43 17.90 47.50 44.20
C GLU A 43 18.21 46.22 43.44
N THR A 44 18.49 45.13 44.17
CA THR A 44 19.00 43.89 43.54
C THR A 44 17.92 43.18 42.74
N LEU A 45 16.71 43.06 43.27
CA LEU A 45 15.60 42.36 42.64
C LEU A 45 15.19 43.01 41.30
N PRO A 46 15.02 44.34 41.18
CA PRO A 46 14.79 44.98 39.88
C PRO A 46 15.90 44.70 38.86
N LYS A 47 17.17 44.83 39.26
CA LYS A 47 18.33 44.58 38.37
C LYS A 47 18.38 43.13 37.88
N GLN A 48 18.20 42.17 38.79
CA GLN A 48 18.21 40.75 38.44
C GLN A 48 17.01 40.34 37.59
N SER A 49 15.83 40.90 37.86
CA SER A 49 14.62 40.63 37.08
C SER A 49 14.78 41.03 35.60
N VAL A 50 15.45 42.16 35.33
CA VAL A 50 15.77 42.58 33.95
C VAL A 50 16.65 41.55 33.24
N GLN A 51 17.71 41.08 33.89
CA GLN A 51 18.64 40.12 33.31
C GLN A 51 17.97 38.76 33.09
N ASP A 52 17.22 38.29 34.08
CA ASP A 52 16.45 37.05 33.98
C ASP A 52 15.42 37.09 32.85
N ASN A 53 14.72 38.22 32.69
CA ASN A 53 13.75 38.40 31.60
C ASN A 53 14.41 38.36 30.22
N ARG A 54 15.57 39.00 30.05
CA ARG A 54 16.35 38.94 28.80
C ARG A 54 16.76 37.51 28.46
N VAL A 55 17.29 36.78 29.45
CA VAL A 55 17.68 35.38 29.29
C VAL A 55 16.48 34.51 28.94
N ALA A 56 15.32 34.73 29.59
CA ALA A 56 14.11 33.98 29.32
C ALA A 56 13.68 34.11 27.84
N ILE A 57 13.62 35.33 27.30
CA ILE A 57 13.28 35.55 25.89
C ILE A 57 14.30 34.86 24.98
N ILE A 58 15.59 35.12 25.18
CA ILE A 58 16.66 34.57 24.33
C ILE A 58 16.62 33.03 24.31
N SER A 59 16.38 32.40 25.47
CA SER A 59 16.33 30.95 25.61
C SER A 59 15.16 30.26 24.89
N CYS A 60 14.15 31.02 24.46
CA CYS A 60 13.00 30.50 23.73
C CYS A 60 13.03 30.82 22.23
N LEU A 61 13.96 31.65 21.74
CA LEU A 61 13.99 32.10 20.33
C LEU A 61 14.26 30.98 19.32
N ASP A 62 14.96 29.92 19.75
CA ASP A 62 15.29 28.75 18.94
C ASP A 62 14.05 27.91 18.61
N ARG A 63 13.12 27.81 19.56
CA ARG A 63 11.86 27.06 19.46
C ARG A 63 10.66 27.91 19.08
N ALA A 64 10.82 29.23 19.07
CA ALA A 64 9.76 30.16 18.70
C ALA A 64 9.38 30.02 17.22
N GLY A 65 8.09 30.10 16.94
CA GLY A 65 7.60 30.31 15.58
C GLY A 65 7.97 31.71 15.06
N LYS A 66 7.62 31.99 13.81
CA LYS A 66 8.04 33.21 13.11
C LYS A 66 7.45 34.46 13.76
N GLY A 67 6.17 34.42 14.12
CA GLY A 67 5.47 35.49 14.81
C GLY A 67 6.05 35.73 16.20
N LEU A 68 6.20 34.68 17.00
CA LEU A 68 6.76 34.80 18.35
C LEU A 68 8.21 35.32 18.34
N ARG A 69 9.04 34.88 17.39
CA ARG A 69 10.40 35.38 17.23
C ARG A 69 10.42 36.87 16.86
N ARG A 70 9.53 37.31 15.96
CA ARG A 70 9.41 38.72 15.56
C ARG A 70 9.09 39.61 16.75
N GLU A 71 8.07 39.26 17.52
CA GLU A 71 7.64 40.06 18.69
C GLU A 71 8.68 40.02 19.82
N ALA A 72 9.32 38.87 20.03
CA ALA A 72 10.39 38.71 21.01
C ALA A 72 11.62 39.59 20.70
N VAL A 73 12.05 39.64 19.43
CA VAL A 73 13.16 40.51 18.99
C VAL A 73 12.77 41.98 19.13
N ALA A 74 11.57 42.36 18.72
CA ALA A 74 11.07 43.72 18.91
C ALA A 74 11.08 44.14 20.39
N ALA A 75 10.72 43.24 21.30
CA ALA A 75 10.79 43.52 22.74
C ALA A 75 12.24 43.73 23.21
N LEU A 76 13.19 42.91 22.76
CA LEU A 76 14.61 43.03 23.11
C LEU A 76 15.23 44.36 22.62
N ASP A 77 14.82 44.81 21.42
CA ASP A 77 15.30 46.06 20.81
C ASP A 77 14.74 47.32 21.48
N ASN A 78 13.55 47.22 22.08
CA ASN A 78 12.85 48.35 22.71
C ASN A 78 13.11 48.50 24.23
N GLY A 79 13.99 47.68 24.81
CA GLY A 79 14.48 47.83 26.18
C GLY A 79 13.62 47.13 27.26
N ASP A 80 14.01 47.33 28.52
CA ASP A 80 13.57 46.49 29.64
C ASP A 80 12.06 46.53 29.91
N ALA A 81 11.42 47.69 29.70
CA ALA A 81 9.98 47.85 29.84
C ALA A 81 9.21 47.03 28.78
N ALA A 82 9.71 47.01 27.53
CA ALA A 82 9.10 46.24 26.45
C ALA A 82 9.26 44.74 26.67
N ILE A 83 10.42 44.30 27.16
CA ILE A 83 10.70 42.92 27.57
C ILE A 83 9.70 42.46 28.65
N ALA A 84 9.50 43.28 29.69
CA ALA A 84 8.59 42.94 30.79
C ALA A 84 7.13 42.84 30.30
N GLU A 85 6.68 43.77 29.46
CA GLU A 85 5.31 43.72 28.91
C GLU A 85 5.11 42.55 27.95
N PHE A 86 6.12 42.22 27.14
CA PHE A 86 6.12 41.04 26.28
C PHE A 86 5.94 39.75 27.09
N LEU A 87 6.75 39.56 28.14
CA LEU A 87 6.67 38.39 29.02
C LEU A 87 5.37 38.32 29.84
N LYS A 88 4.76 39.47 30.13
CA LYS A 88 3.50 39.53 30.86
C LYS A 88 2.32 39.06 30.01
N ASN A 89 2.17 39.60 28.79
CA ASN A 89 1.06 39.26 27.90
C ASN A 89 1.37 39.39 26.40
N GLY A 90 2.39 40.17 26.02
CA GLY A 90 2.66 40.48 24.61
C GLY A 90 3.01 39.27 23.74
N PHE A 91 3.44 38.15 24.33
CA PHE A 91 3.71 36.91 23.58
C PHE A 91 2.44 36.19 23.10
N LYS A 92 1.28 36.37 23.76
CA LYS A 92 0.07 35.56 23.52
C LYS A 92 -0.48 35.70 22.09
N PRO A 93 -0.63 36.91 21.51
CA PRO A 93 -1.07 37.04 20.12
C PRO A 93 -0.11 36.40 19.12
N ALA A 94 1.20 36.46 19.41
CA ALA A 94 2.24 35.90 18.54
C ALA A 94 2.20 34.36 18.53
N ILE A 95 1.94 33.72 19.68
CA ILE A 95 1.70 32.27 19.75
C ILE A 95 0.46 31.89 18.95
N LEU A 96 -0.62 32.66 19.07
CA LEU A 96 -1.85 32.40 18.32
C LEU A 96 -1.62 32.49 16.80
N GLU A 97 -0.88 33.51 16.34
CA GLU A 97 -0.45 33.65 14.94
C GLU A 97 0.33 32.41 14.47
N ASP A 98 1.34 31.99 15.24
CA ASP A 98 2.17 30.83 14.88
C ASP A 98 1.36 29.52 14.82
N LEU A 99 0.41 29.33 15.74
CA LEU A 99 -0.48 28.17 15.74
C LEU A 99 -1.43 28.16 14.54
N ARG A 100 -1.96 29.33 14.13
CA ARG A 100 -2.77 29.45 12.91
C ARG A 100 -1.96 29.08 11.67
N VAL A 101 -0.71 29.57 11.58
CA VAL A 101 0.19 29.25 10.47
C VAL A 101 0.50 27.76 10.43
N ALA A 102 0.85 27.15 11.57
CA ALA A 102 1.12 25.71 11.66
C ALA A 102 -0.11 24.89 11.24
N THR A 103 -1.30 25.27 11.69
CA THR A 103 -2.57 24.62 11.33
C THR A 103 -2.85 24.75 9.83
N ALA A 104 -2.63 25.92 9.24
CA ALA A 104 -2.80 26.13 7.81
C ALA A 104 -1.82 25.30 6.96
N ILE A 105 -0.57 25.15 7.41
CA ILE A 105 0.42 24.28 6.74
C ILE A 105 -0.03 22.82 6.76
N VAL A 106 -0.50 22.32 7.91
CA VAL A 106 -1.02 20.95 8.02
C VAL A 106 -2.27 20.78 7.16
N SER A 107 -3.16 21.76 7.12
CA SER A 107 -4.35 21.75 6.26
C SER A 107 -3.99 21.66 4.77
N ALA A 108 -2.92 22.33 4.34
CA ALA A 108 -2.54 22.40 2.93
C ALA A 108 -1.93 21.10 2.40
N THR A 109 -1.34 20.27 3.28
CA THR A 109 -0.77 18.97 2.93
C THR A 109 -1.70 17.80 3.28
N GLY A 110 -2.79 18.07 3.97
CA GLY A 110 -3.79 17.08 4.37
C GLY A 110 -4.85 16.85 3.30
N ASP A 111 -5.44 15.66 3.36
CA ASP A 111 -6.62 15.27 2.59
C ASP A 111 -7.90 15.80 3.25
N ARG A 112 -9.06 15.31 2.80
CA ARG A 112 -10.38 15.90 3.08
C ARG A 112 -10.71 15.95 4.57
N ALA A 113 -10.42 14.90 5.33
CA ALA A 113 -10.70 14.88 6.77
C ALA A 113 -9.74 15.82 7.51
N VAL A 114 -8.44 15.82 7.19
CA VAL A 114 -7.49 16.76 7.80
C VAL A 114 -7.88 18.21 7.52
N GLN A 115 -8.28 18.53 6.28
CA GLN A 115 -8.76 19.87 5.92
C GLN A 115 -10.02 20.26 6.70
N ARG A 116 -10.95 19.33 6.90
CA ARG A 116 -12.17 19.54 7.69
C ARG A 116 -11.82 19.92 9.13
N GLU A 117 -10.99 19.12 9.80
CA GLU A 117 -10.62 19.36 11.20
C GLU A 117 -9.74 20.61 11.36
N ALA A 118 -8.83 20.88 10.43
CA ALA A 118 -8.01 22.09 10.43
C ALA A 118 -8.88 23.35 10.27
N THR A 119 -9.85 23.31 9.36
CA THR A 119 -10.80 24.41 9.14
C THR A 119 -11.64 24.66 10.38
N ALA A 120 -12.10 23.60 11.07
CA ALA A 120 -12.82 23.74 12.33
C ALA A 120 -11.96 24.42 13.41
N ALA A 121 -10.70 24.03 13.55
CA ALA A 121 -9.76 24.64 14.50
C ALA A 121 -9.46 26.12 14.17
N LEU A 122 -9.24 26.44 12.88
CA LEU A 122 -9.02 27.80 12.40
C LEU A 122 -10.26 28.69 12.61
N ASN A 123 -11.46 28.16 12.41
CA ASN A 123 -12.71 28.90 12.63
C ASN A 123 -12.99 29.14 14.13
N ALA A 124 -12.66 28.18 14.99
CA ALA A 124 -12.76 28.36 16.44
C ALA A 124 -11.78 29.43 16.93
N ASP A 125 -10.62 29.53 16.29
CA ASP A 125 -9.66 30.62 16.45
C ASP A 125 -9.17 30.83 17.88
N THR A 126 -9.01 29.74 18.62
CA THR A 126 -8.50 29.75 19.99
C THR A 126 -7.25 28.90 20.10
N GLN A 127 -6.34 29.30 21.00
CA GLN A 127 -5.12 28.53 21.27
C GLN A 127 -5.41 27.07 21.66
N PRO A 128 -6.38 26.74 22.54
CA PRO A 128 -6.71 25.35 22.85
C PRO A 128 -7.20 24.55 21.63
N ALA A 129 -8.03 25.14 20.77
CA ALA A 129 -8.53 24.44 19.58
C ALA A 129 -7.42 24.14 18.56
N LEU A 130 -6.55 25.11 18.30
CA LEU A 130 -5.42 24.93 17.38
C LEU A 130 -4.41 23.91 17.93
N ILE A 131 -4.13 23.93 19.23
CA ILE A 131 -3.26 22.94 19.87
C ILE A 131 -3.87 21.54 19.75
N ALA A 132 -5.14 21.36 20.15
CA ALA A 132 -5.80 20.06 20.10
C ALA A 132 -5.81 19.46 18.68
N PHE A 133 -5.97 20.31 17.66
CA PHE A 133 -5.82 19.86 16.27
C PHE A 133 -4.40 19.41 15.95
N LEU A 134 -3.40 20.23 16.27
CA LEU A 134 -2.00 19.96 15.97
C LEU A 134 -1.42 18.77 16.76
N THR A 135 -1.93 18.49 17.96
CA THR A 135 -1.43 17.39 18.80
C THR A 135 -2.15 16.08 18.57
N ASP A 136 -3.47 16.12 18.30
CA ASP A 136 -4.29 14.91 18.33
C ASP A 136 -5.15 14.80 17.07
N ALA A 137 -6.07 15.76 16.83
CA ALA A 137 -7.13 15.58 15.83
C ALA A 137 -6.60 15.40 14.39
N GLN A 138 -5.46 16.00 14.05
CA GLN A 138 -4.86 15.79 12.72
C GLN A 138 -4.48 14.34 12.45
N TYR A 139 -4.12 13.56 13.47
CA TYR A 139 -3.66 12.18 13.30
C TYR A 139 -4.84 11.22 13.10
N ASP A 140 -5.93 11.42 13.84
CA ASP A 140 -7.19 10.70 13.63
C ASP A 140 -7.77 11.02 12.24
N ALA A 141 -7.73 12.28 11.83
CA ALA A 141 -8.17 12.71 10.51
C ALA A 141 -7.31 12.10 9.39
N ARG A 142 -5.98 12.02 9.55
CA ARG A 142 -5.12 11.31 8.58
C ARG A 142 -5.46 9.83 8.48
N LEU A 143 -5.80 9.19 9.59
CA LEU A 143 -6.24 7.79 9.57
C LEU A 143 -7.58 7.63 8.84
N GLU A 144 -8.52 8.56 9.02
CA GLU A 144 -9.77 8.62 8.25
C GLU A 144 -9.47 8.71 6.75
N ASP A 145 -8.63 9.65 6.34
CA ASP A 145 -8.21 9.83 4.95
C ASP A 145 -7.52 8.59 4.38
N ALA A 146 -6.60 7.97 5.14
CA ALA A 146 -5.91 6.74 4.74
C ALA A 146 -6.88 5.56 4.55
N ARG A 147 -7.87 5.39 5.44
CA ARG A 147 -8.91 4.36 5.30
C ARG A 147 -9.78 4.57 4.05
N VAL A 148 -10.10 5.83 3.74
CA VAL A 148 -10.79 6.18 2.48
C VAL A 148 -9.92 5.82 1.27
N GLN A 149 -8.62 6.12 1.32
CA GLN A 149 -7.68 5.76 0.26
C GLN A 149 -7.63 4.23 0.05
N VAL A 150 -7.52 3.44 1.12
CA VAL A 150 -7.54 1.97 1.04
C VAL A 150 -8.85 1.46 0.44
N THR A 151 -9.98 2.01 0.87
CA THR A 151 -11.29 1.64 0.32
C THR A 151 -11.39 1.96 -1.17
N ALA A 152 -10.85 3.11 -1.59
CA ALA A 152 -10.79 3.48 -3.00
C ALA A 152 -9.90 2.51 -3.80
N MET A 153 -8.76 2.07 -3.24
CA MET A 153 -7.87 1.09 -3.88
C MET A 153 -8.51 -0.28 -4.10
N MET A 154 -9.56 -0.64 -3.34
CA MET A 154 -10.33 -1.88 -3.53
C MET A 154 -11.26 -1.82 -4.75
N THR A 155 -11.54 -0.63 -5.27
CA THR A 155 -12.39 -0.46 -6.44
C THR A 155 -11.64 -0.99 -7.67
N GLN A 156 -12.20 -2.02 -8.32
CA GLN A 156 -11.59 -2.73 -9.45
C GLN A 156 -10.26 -3.44 -9.11
N SER A 157 -10.01 -3.74 -7.84
CA SER A 157 -8.84 -4.51 -7.42
C SER A 157 -9.05 -6.02 -7.64
N GLY A 158 -7.95 -6.75 -7.80
CA GLY A 158 -7.97 -8.21 -7.75
C GLY A 158 -8.25 -8.76 -6.34
N PRO A 159 -8.50 -10.08 -6.23
CA PRO A 159 -8.91 -10.74 -5.00
C PRO A 159 -7.87 -10.61 -3.88
N GLU A 160 -6.57 -10.71 -4.17
CA GLU A 160 -5.54 -10.59 -3.13
C GLU A 160 -5.42 -9.15 -2.63
N VAL A 161 -5.53 -8.14 -3.51
CA VAL A 161 -5.55 -6.73 -3.07
C VAL A 161 -6.72 -6.47 -2.12
N ARG A 162 -7.91 -6.98 -2.44
CA ARG A 162 -9.10 -6.85 -1.58
C ARG A 162 -8.87 -7.47 -0.20
N LYS A 163 -8.36 -8.71 -0.16
CA LYS A 163 -8.05 -9.44 1.08
C LYS A 163 -7.02 -8.72 1.95
N TYR A 164 -5.99 -8.15 1.34
CA TYR A 164 -4.97 -7.37 2.06
C TYR A 164 -5.54 -6.05 2.58
N ALA A 165 -6.35 -5.36 1.78
CA ALA A 165 -7.05 -4.13 2.17
C ALA A 165 -8.02 -4.39 3.34
N ASP A 166 -8.84 -5.44 3.28
CA ASP A 166 -9.79 -5.81 4.35
C ASP A 166 -9.07 -6.07 5.68
N ARG A 167 -7.92 -6.74 5.63
CA ARG A 167 -7.07 -6.96 6.81
C ARG A 167 -6.57 -5.64 7.38
N ALA A 168 -6.08 -4.75 6.52
CA ALA A 168 -5.56 -3.45 6.93
C ALA A 168 -6.65 -2.56 7.56
N LEU A 169 -7.85 -2.51 6.94
CA LEU A 169 -9.00 -1.75 7.45
C LEU A 169 -9.52 -2.28 8.79
N SER A 170 -9.36 -3.58 9.05
CA SER A 170 -9.74 -4.22 10.32
C SER A 170 -8.65 -4.10 11.41
N GLY A 171 -7.48 -3.54 11.07
CA GLY A 171 -6.32 -3.44 11.93
C GLY A 171 -6.10 -2.05 12.56
N THR A 172 -4.86 -1.83 12.95
CA THR A 172 -4.34 -0.59 13.52
C THR A 172 -4.00 0.45 12.45
N ALA A 173 -3.67 1.68 12.85
CA ALA A 173 -3.18 2.71 11.92
C ALA A 173 -1.93 2.24 11.14
N SER A 174 -1.01 1.54 11.82
CA SER A 174 0.18 0.98 11.19
C SER A 174 -0.13 -0.08 10.14
N ASP A 175 -1.22 -0.85 10.31
CA ASP A 175 -1.63 -1.84 9.31
C ASP A 175 -2.15 -1.18 8.03
N VAL A 176 -2.89 -0.08 8.17
CA VAL A 176 -3.37 0.76 7.05
C VAL A 176 -2.20 1.37 6.29
N GLU A 177 -1.26 1.99 7.01
CA GLU A 177 -0.06 2.61 6.42
C GLU A 177 0.81 1.57 5.71
N TRP A 178 1.08 0.44 6.37
CA TRP A 178 1.84 -0.66 5.78
C TRP A 178 1.20 -1.18 4.49
N PHE A 179 -0.13 -1.30 4.45
CA PHE A 179 -0.82 -1.73 3.24
C PHE A 179 -0.65 -0.74 2.09
N ILE A 180 -0.81 0.57 2.36
CA ILE A 180 -0.66 1.63 1.35
C ILE A 180 0.76 1.61 0.77
N GLU A 181 1.78 1.53 1.64
CA GLU A 181 3.18 1.60 1.24
C GLU A 181 3.69 0.32 0.59
N THR A 182 3.32 -0.85 1.13
CA THR A 182 3.93 -2.14 0.77
C THR A 182 2.90 -3.20 0.42
N GLY A 183 1.87 -3.39 1.25
CA GLY A 183 0.95 -4.52 1.12
C GLY A 183 0.22 -4.59 -0.22
N GLN A 184 -0.21 -3.44 -0.77
CA GLN A 184 -0.88 -3.39 -2.07
C GLN A 184 0.01 -3.86 -3.23
N HIS A 185 1.31 -3.62 -3.18
CA HIS A 185 2.23 -4.04 -4.24
C HIS A 185 2.42 -5.55 -4.24
N ILE A 186 2.58 -6.14 -3.05
CA ILE A 186 2.65 -7.59 -2.86
C ILE A 186 1.37 -8.25 -3.35
N ALA A 187 0.21 -7.69 -2.98
CA ALA A 187 -1.07 -8.24 -3.35
C ALA A 187 -1.31 -8.18 -4.87
N ARG A 188 -0.96 -7.06 -5.54
CA ARG A 188 -1.02 -6.94 -7.01
C ARG A 188 -0.11 -7.94 -7.71
N ALA A 189 1.08 -8.19 -7.18
CA ALA A 189 1.99 -9.20 -7.73
C ALA A 189 1.37 -10.59 -7.68
N ARG A 190 0.68 -10.94 -6.59
CA ARG A 190 -0.04 -12.23 -6.48
C ARG A 190 -1.24 -12.34 -7.39
N ASP A 191 -2.00 -11.26 -7.56
CA ASP A 191 -3.11 -11.23 -8.52
C ASP A 191 -2.59 -11.47 -9.95
N GLN A 192 -1.46 -10.83 -10.32
CA GLN A 192 -0.83 -11.04 -11.62
C GLN A 192 -0.28 -12.46 -11.81
N GLU A 193 0.34 -13.02 -10.77
CA GLU A 193 0.83 -14.41 -10.79
C GLU A 193 -0.33 -15.38 -10.99
N SER A 194 -1.41 -15.20 -10.23
CA SER A 194 -2.62 -16.04 -10.33
C SER A 194 -3.22 -15.98 -11.73
N ALA A 195 -3.35 -14.77 -12.32
CA ALA A 195 -3.87 -14.60 -13.67
C ALA A 195 -2.99 -15.31 -14.74
N LYS A 196 -1.66 -15.26 -14.59
CA LYS A 196 -0.73 -15.98 -15.49
C LYS A 196 -0.85 -17.49 -15.34
N ILE A 197 -1.00 -17.98 -14.11
CA ILE A 197 -1.21 -19.40 -13.85
C ILE A 197 -2.52 -19.86 -14.50
N GLU A 198 -3.60 -19.10 -14.35
CA GLU A 198 -4.89 -19.39 -14.99
C GLU A 198 -4.78 -19.45 -16.52
N GLU A 199 -4.03 -18.52 -17.13
CA GLU A 199 -3.76 -18.54 -18.58
C GLU A 199 -3.00 -19.80 -19.01
N LEU A 200 -1.95 -20.18 -18.27
CA LEU A 200 -1.18 -21.40 -18.55
C LEU A 200 -2.05 -22.65 -18.41
N VAL A 201 -2.86 -22.75 -17.35
CA VAL A 201 -3.81 -23.85 -17.15
C VAL A 201 -4.78 -23.93 -18.33
N ALA A 202 -5.34 -22.81 -18.80
CA ALA A 202 -6.23 -22.78 -19.95
C ALA A 202 -5.55 -23.27 -21.24
N VAL A 203 -4.27 -22.96 -21.44
CA VAL A 203 -3.48 -23.48 -22.57
C VAL A 203 -3.30 -24.98 -22.47
N VAL A 204 -2.92 -25.50 -21.30
CA VAL A 204 -2.75 -26.93 -21.04
C VAL A 204 -4.05 -27.69 -21.32
N GLU A 205 -5.18 -27.22 -20.78
CA GLU A 205 -6.48 -27.85 -20.99
C GLU A 205 -6.88 -27.88 -22.48
N ARG A 206 -6.65 -26.78 -23.19
CA ARG A 206 -6.98 -26.67 -24.62
C ARG A 206 -6.15 -27.66 -25.44
N GLU A 207 -4.84 -27.71 -25.22
CA GLU A 207 -3.98 -28.63 -25.96
C GLU A 207 -4.25 -30.09 -25.55
N GLY A 208 -4.58 -30.37 -24.30
CA GLY A 208 -5.03 -31.68 -23.82
C GLY A 208 -6.30 -32.16 -24.55
N LYS A 209 -7.35 -31.33 -24.58
CA LYS A 209 -8.59 -31.62 -25.33
C LYS A 209 -8.34 -31.84 -26.83
N ARG A 210 -7.36 -31.12 -27.40
CA ARG A 210 -6.96 -31.30 -28.80
C ARG A 210 -6.25 -32.65 -29.00
N ALA A 211 -5.33 -33.01 -28.13
CA ALA A 211 -4.60 -34.28 -28.17
C ALA A 211 -5.56 -35.47 -28.02
N GLU A 212 -6.49 -35.40 -27.09
CA GLU A 212 -7.54 -36.40 -26.90
C GLU A 212 -8.38 -36.59 -28.18
N ARG A 213 -8.87 -35.49 -28.76
CA ARG A 213 -9.66 -35.54 -30.01
C ARG A 213 -8.89 -36.20 -31.16
N GLN A 214 -7.63 -35.84 -31.35
CA GLN A 214 -6.81 -36.43 -32.42
C GLN A 214 -6.52 -37.91 -32.17
N THR A 215 -6.32 -38.30 -30.90
CA THR A 215 -6.15 -39.71 -30.51
C THR A 215 -7.41 -40.51 -30.84
N ASN A 216 -8.60 -40.00 -30.50
CA ASN A 216 -9.87 -40.66 -30.82
C ASN A 216 -10.06 -40.83 -32.35
N LEU A 217 -9.73 -39.80 -33.14
CA LEU A 217 -9.75 -39.90 -34.60
C LEU A 217 -8.74 -40.93 -35.15
N ALA A 218 -7.56 -41.04 -34.54
CA ALA A 218 -6.57 -42.04 -34.92
C ALA A 218 -7.02 -43.47 -34.60
N VAL A 219 -7.66 -43.67 -33.45
CA VAL A 219 -8.27 -44.97 -33.06
C VAL A 219 -9.34 -45.36 -34.07
N GLU A 220 -10.29 -44.47 -34.37
CA GLU A 220 -11.37 -44.74 -35.34
C GLU A 220 -10.81 -45.00 -36.76
N ALA A 221 -9.79 -44.25 -37.18
CA ALA A 221 -9.14 -44.48 -38.48
C ALA A 221 -8.40 -45.83 -38.52
N SER A 222 -7.77 -46.24 -37.42
CA SER A 222 -7.12 -47.55 -37.29
C SER A 222 -8.13 -48.70 -37.38
N GLU A 223 -9.26 -48.60 -36.69
CA GLU A 223 -10.35 -49.59 -36.76
C GLU A 223 -10.91 -49.73 -38.18
N ARG A 224 -11.11 -48.60 -38.88
CA ARG A 224 -11.50 -48.60 -40.30
C ARG A 224 -10.43 -49.27 -41.17
N ALA A 225 -9.15 -49.00 -40.94
CA ALA A 225 -8.06 -49.61 -41.70
C ALA A 225 -7.99 -51.13 -41.47
N GLN A 226 -8.17 -51.60 -40.23
CA GLN A 226 -8.23 -53.03 -39.90
C GLN A 226 -9.41 -53.71 -40.60
N THR A 227 -10.59 -53.09 -40.55
CA THR A 227 -11.79 -53.59 -41.23
C THR A 227 -11.58 -53.67 -42.75
N ALA A 228 -11.02 -52.62 -43.36
CA ALA A 228 -10.74 -52.60 -44.78
C ALA A 228 -9.71 -53.66 -45.19
N ALA A 229 -8.66 -53.87 -44.37
CA ALA A 229 -7.66 -54.90 -44.60
C ALA A 229 -8.27 -56.31 -44.54
N LEU A 230 -9.16 -56.59 -43.57
CA LEU A 230 -9.89 -57.85 -43.49
C LEU A 230 -10.77 -58.07 -44.73
N LYS A 231 -11.52 -57.05 -45.17
CA LYS A 231 -12.34 -57.13 -46.38
C LYS A 231 -11.52 -57.30 -47.65
N ALA A 232 -10.35 -56.67 -47.74
CA ALA A 232 -9.43 -56.87 -48.85
C ALA A 232 -8.90 -58.32 -48.88
N LYS A 233 -8.57 -58.89 -47.72
CA LYS A 233 -8.18 -60.30 -47.60
C LYS A 233 -9.30 -61.24 -48.04
N GLU A 234 -10.52 -61.06 -47.53
CA GLU A 234 -11.70 -61.85 -47.95
C GLU A 234 -11.93 -61.75 -49.48
N ALA A 235 -11.82 -60.54 -50.05
CA ALA A 235 -11.98 -60.32 -51.48
C ALA A 235 -10.88 -60.99 -52.32
N ALA A 236 -9.64 -61.02 -51.83
CA ALA A 236 -8.53 -61.70 -52.48
C ALA A 236 -8.70 -63.22 -52.46
N GLU A 237 -9.10 -63.80 -51.32
CA GLU A 237 -9.40 -65.24 -51.19
C GLU A 237 -10.56 -65.66 -52.11
N LYS A 238 -11.61 -64.83 -52.17
CA LYS A 238 -12.73 -65.04 -53.09
C LYS A 238 -12.31 -64.92 -54.56
N ALA A 239 -11.50 -63.93 -54.90
CA ALA A 239 -11.01 -63.78 -56.27
C ALA A 239 -10.11 -64.95 -56.70
N ALA A 240 -9.27 -65.46 -55.79
CA ALA A 240 -8.42 -66.64 -56.05
C ALA A 240 -9.27 -67.90 -56.31
N SER A 241 -10.32 -68.12 -55.52
CA SER A 241 -11.22 -69.25 -55.71
C SER A 241 -12.08 -69.14 -56.99
N GLU A 242 -12.59 -67.95 -57.30
CA GLU A 242 -13.33 -67.69 -58.56
C GLU A 242 -12.42 -67.86 -59.79
N ALA A 243 -11.18 -67.39 -59.74
CA ALA A 243 -10.20 -67.57 -60.81
C ALA A 243 -9.85 -69.06 -61.03
N ALA A 244 -9.70 -69.83 -59.95
CA ALA A 244 -9.46 -71.27 -60.04
C ALA A 244 -10.66 -72.02 -60.65
N ALA A 245 -11.88 -71.61 -60.33
CA ALA A 245 -13.11 -72.19 -60.88
C ALA A 245 -13.35 -71.83 -62.36
N ALA A 246 -12.93 -70.64 -62.79
CA ALA A 246 -13.13 -70.14 -64.15
C ALA A 246 -12.18 -70.77 -65.20
N LYS A 247 -11.14 -71.49 -64.78
CA LYS A 247 -10.12 -72.15 -65.65
C LYS A 247 -9.56 -71.23 -66.74
N GLU A 248 -10.11 -71.29 -67.96
CA GLU A 248 -9.65 -70.54 -69.15
C GLU A 248 -10.49 -69.31 -69.50
N ASP A 249 -11.54 -69.00 -68.73
CA ASP A 249 -12.35 -67.78 -68.93
C ASP A 249 -11.58 -66.55 -68.38
N VAL A 250 -10.69 -66.03 -69.22
CA VAL A 250 -9.84 -64.87 -68.94
C VAL A 250 -10.66 -63.65 -68.50
N GLN A 251 -11.87 -63.47 -69.04
CA GLN A 251 -12.70 -62.32 -68.70
C GLN A 251 -13.23 -62.41 -67.27
N LYS A 252 -13.71 -63.58 -66.84
CA LYS A 252 -14.20 -63.78 -65.46
C LYS A 252 -13.07 -63.73 -64.43
N SER A 253 -11.94 -64.39 -64.69
CA SER A 253 -10.76 -64.31 -63.82
C SER A 253 -10.22 -62.88 -63.71
N GLY A 254 -10.20 -62.14 -64.83
CA GLY A 254 -9.81 -60.73 -64.85
C GLY A 254 -10.79 -59.80 -64.12
N ALA A 255 -12.09 -60.11 -64.09
CA ALA A 255 -13.06 -59.37 -63.30
C ALA A 255 -12.88 -59.61 -61.78
N ALA A 256 -12.67 -60.86 -61.37
CA ALA A 256 -12.40 -61.22 -59.98
C ALA A 256 -11.11 -60.57 -59.45
N ALA A 257 -10.03 -60.63 -60.23
CA ALA A 257 -8.75 -59.98 -59.89
C ALA A 257 -8.89 -58.46 -59.75
N ARG A 258 -9.65 -57.78 -60.62
CA ARG A 258 -9.91 -56.33 -60.52
C ARG A 258 -10.66 -55.96 -59.25
N LYS A 259 -11.60 -56.80 -58.80
CA LYS A 259 -12.35 -56.58 -57.55
C LYS A 259 -11.47 -56.76 -56.31
N ALA A 260 -10.58 -57.75 -56.30
CA ALA A 260 -9.58 -57.88 -55.24
C ALA A 260 -8.61 -56.70 -55.22
N ALA A 261 -8.13 -56.27 -56.39
CA ALA A 261 -7.24 -55.12 -56.52
C ALA A 261 -7.89 -53.80 -56.04
N SER A 262 -9.18 -53.58 -56.32
CA SER A 262 -9.89 -52.39 -55.83
C SER A 262 -10.09 -52.42 -54.31
N ALA A 263 -10.39 -53.59 -53.73
CA ALA A 263 -10.47 -53.76 -52.28
C ALA A 263 -9.11 -53.54 -51.60
N ALA A 264 -8.02 -54.06 -52.18
CA ALA A 264 -6.66 -53.83 -51.71
C ALA A 264 -6.27 -52.34 -51.77
N LYS A 265 -6.65 -51.63 -52.83
CA LYS A 265 -6.47 -50.17 -52.93
C LYS A 265 -7.22 -49.42 -51.83
N GLY A 266 -8.49 -49.78 -51.58
CA GLY A 266 -9.28 -49.19 -50.50
C GLY A 266 -8.67 -49.43 -49.10
N ALA A 267 -8.13 -50.63 -48.85
CA ALA A 267 -7.39 -50.93 -47.62
C ALA A 267 -6.11 -50.09 -47.49
N ALA A 268 -5.35 -49.91 -48.59
CA ALA A 268 -4.17 -49.06 -48.60
C ALA A 268 -4.51 -47.58 -48.34
N ASP A 269 -5.63 -47.07 -48.87
CA ASP A 269 -6.12 -45.72 -48.60
C ASP A 269 -6.52 -45.54 -47.13
N ALA A 270 -7.25 -46.51 -46.57
CA ALA A 270 -7.62 -46.50 -45.15
C ALA A 270 -6.38 -46.56 -44.23
N ALA A 271 -5.37 -47.38 -44.57
CA ALA A 271 -4.11 -47.44 -43.85
C ALA A 271 -3.35 -46.10 -43.89
N ARG A 272 -3.30 -45.43 -45.06
CA ARG A 272 -2.71 -44.10 -45.18
C ARG A 272 -3.43 -43.07 -44.31
N ASN A 273 -4.76 -43.11 -44.27
CA ASN A 273 -5.54 -42.23 -43.40
C ASN A 273 -5.26 -42.49 -41.91
N ALA A 274 -5.14 -43.75 -41.50
CA ALA A 274 -4.79 -44.12 -40.14
C ALA A 274 -3.38 -43.62 -39.75
N ILE A 275 -2.39 -43.76 -40.64
CA ILE A 275 -1.03 -43.23 -40.42
C ILE A 275 -1.05 -41.71 -40.26
N ASN A 276 -1.77 -41.00 -41.13
CA ASN A 276 -1.89 -39.54 -41.04
C ASN A 276 -2.57 -39.10 -39.74
N ALA A 277 -3.65 -39.76 -39.34
CA ALA A 277 -4.34 -39.49 -38.08
C ALA A 277 -3.43 -39.78 -36.87
N SER A 278 -2.66 -40.88 -36.90
CA SER A 278 -1.67 -41.21 -35.87
C SER A 278 -0.58 -40.14 -35.75
N ASN A 279 -0.03 -39.67 -36.86
CA ASN A 279 0.96 -38.58 -36.87
C ASN A 279 0.39 -37.27 -36.32
N ALA A 280 -0.89 -36.98 -36.62
CA ALA A 280 -1.60 -35.83 -36.07
C ALA A 280 -1.81 -35.94 -34.55
N ALA A 281 -2.17 -37.14 -34.06
CA ALA A 281 -2.30 -37.45 -32.64
C ALA A 281 -0.97 -37.31 -31.89
N VAL A 282 0.12 -37.90 -32.40
CA VAL A 282 1.47 -37.77 -31.82
C VAL A 282 1.90 -36.30 -31.77
N SER A 283 1.66 -35.55 -32.84
CA SER A 283 2.01 -34.13 -32.89
C SER A 283 1.20 -33.30 -31.89
N ALA A 284 -0.09 -33.60 -31.73
CA ALA A 284 -0.94 -32.94 -30.74
C ALA A 284 -0.55 -33.30 -29.31
N SER A 285 -0.23 -34.57 -29.04
CA SER A 285 0.24 -35.05 -27.73
C SER A 285 1.56 -34.38 -27.33
N ARG A 286 2.51 -34.24 -28.26
CA ARG A 286 3.73 -33.47 -28.01
C ARG A 286 3.42 -32.03 -27.60
N ARG A 287 2.58 -31.31 -28.36
CA ARG A 287 2.19 -29.94 -28.01
C ARG A 287 1.55 -29.84 -26.63
N ALA A 288 0.67 -30.78 -26.27
CA ALA A 288 0.09 -30.83 -24.93
C ALA A 288 1.14 -31.05 -23.84
N SER A 289 2.13 -31.92 -24.09
CA SER A 289 3.25 -32.13 -23.17
C SER A 289 4.09 -30.86 -23.00
N TRP A 290 4.43 -30.17 -24.09
CA TRP A 290 5.18 -28.91 -24.04
C TRP A 290 4.41 -27.81 -23.31
N ALA A 291 3.09 -27.75 -23.44
CA ALA A 291 2.27 -26.79 -22.71
C ALA A 291 2.26 -27.03 -21.19
N ALA A 292 2.50 -28.27 -20.75
CA ALA A 292 2.43 -28.67 -19.34
C ALA A 292 3.79 -28.62 -18.62
N THR A 293 4.85 -28.16 -19.28
CA THR A 293 6.22 -28.04 -18.72
C THR A 293 6.60 -26.58 -18.60
#